data_AF-A0A3D4P4I5-F1
#
_entry.id   AF-A0A3D4P4I5-F1
#
_cell.length_a   1.000
_cell.length_b   1.000
_cell.length_c   1.000
_cell.angle_alpha   90.00
_cell.angle_beta   90.00
_cell.angle_gamma   90.00
#
_symmetry.space_group_name_H-M   'P 1'
#
loop_
_entity.id
_entity.type
_entity.pdbx_description
1 polymer ?
#
loop_
_entity_poly.entity_id
_entity_poly.type
_entity_poly.pdbx_seq_one_letter_code
_entity_poly.pdbx_strand_id
1 'polypeptide(L)'
;MISPRSVLALLLLMAVAAPLTAQNPWTRVPAFPTTCYTSGDPFPEQLEAAMAANQDAIGRQEQINHGLNDQLKSMDRSAMQSKMMAYMQKNPAGFQAYMQAAAQDPQVAQAAKEAHLARMKGFQQEFDGILANYNAALKTTLDPVFADMLRVTDAASNASNAERAAAVSKYNSTYNALCLKWIVREDFPAFLTKFKGYMVGIYLPSLDGQTAMEKTALEMAGINTSEYQPTDAMQAVARHMEYVRAAFGLRQAKPLGPS
;
A
#
# COMPACT_ATOMS: atom_id res chain seq x y z
N MET A 1 -34.95 53.66 22.23
CA MET A 1 -34.93 52.49 21.33
C MET A 1 -33.54 51.86 21.44
N ILE A 2 -33.41 50.76 22.18
CA ILE A 2 -32.14 50.09 22.49
C ILE A 2 -32.21 48.73 21.80
N SER A 3 -31.37 48.51 20.78
CA SER A 3 -31.21 47.20 20.13
C SER A 3 -30.17 46.37 20.90
N PRO A 4 -30.48 45.14 21.33
CA PRO A 4 -29.47 44.23 21.86
C PRO A 4 -28.72 43.59 20.69
N ARG A 5 -27.40 43.75 20.68
CA ARG A 5 -26.49 43.07 19.74
C ARG A 5 -26.35 41.61 20.17
N SER A 6 -26.72 40.74 19.24
CA SER A 6 -26.58 39.29 19.31
C SER A 6 -25.16 38.88 19.68
N VAL A 7 -25.03 38.14 20.79
CA VAL A 7 -23.84 37.40 21.15
C VAL A 7 -23.74 36.22 20.18
N LEU A 8 -22.84 36.34 19.20
CA LEU A 8 -22.52 35.28 18.25
C LEU A 8 -21.77 34.18 19.02
N ALA A 9 -22.46 33.08 19.30
CA ALA A 9 -21.89 31.91 19.94
C ALA A 9 -20.83 31.28 19.04
N LEU A 10 -19.57 31.39 19.46
CA LEU A 10 -18.42 30.69 18.90
C LEU A 10 -18.56 29.20 19.24
N LEU A 11 -19.26 28.46 18.37
CA LEU A 11 -19.33 27.00 18.43
C LEU A 11 -17.94 26.43 18.14
N LEU A 12 -17.21 26.09 19.20
CA LEU A 12 -16.07 25.18 19.14
C LEU A 12 -16.54 23.86 18.51
N LEU A 13 -16.24 23.70 17.23
CA LEU A 13 -16.13 22.38 16.60
C LEU A 13 -14.92 21.69 17.23
N MET A 14 -15.13 21.07 18.40
CA MET A 14 -14.28 19.98 18.82
C MET A 14 -14.46 18.88 17.79
N ALA A 15 -13.54 18.83 16.83
CA ALA A 15 -13.32 17.65 16.02
C ALA A 15 -12.92 16.53 16.97
N VAL A 16 -13.92 15.80 17.47
CA VAL A 16 -13.71 14.49 18.06
C VAL A 16 -13.14 13.67 16.93
N ALA A 17 -11.81 13.60 16.85
CA ALA A 17 -11.14 12.66 15.97
C ALA A 17 -11.71 11.30 16.36
N ALA A 18 -12.55 10.74 15.49
CA ALA A 18 -13.07 9.41 15.69
C ALA A 18 -11.87 8.51 15.99
N PRO A 19 -11.94 7.65 17.02
CA PRO A 19 -10.84 6.77 17.32
C PRO A 19 -10.40 6.08 16.04
N LEU A 20 -9.09 6.04 15.80
CA LEU A 20 -8.43 5.38 14.66
C LEU A 20 -8.67 3.85 14.64
N THR A 21 -9.69 3.38 15.34
CA THR A 21 -10.18 2.02 15.39
C THR A 21 -10.69 1.60 14.01
N ALA A 22 -9.96 0.67 13.40
CA ALA A 22 -10.37 -0.18 12.29
C ALA A 22 -10.77 0.49 10.96
N GLN A 23 -10.17 1.64 10.60
CA GLN A 23 -10.21 2.04 9.19
C GLN A 23 -9.37 1.06 8.37
N ASN A 24 -10.01 0.38 7.42
CA ASN A 24 -9.32 -0.47 6.45
C ASN A 24 -8.19 0.32 5.78
N PRO A 25 -6.90 -0.03 5.97
CA PRO A 25 -5.78 0.78 5.47
C PRO A 25 -5.76 0.87 3.94
N TRP A 26 -6.42 -0.06 3.24
CA TRP A 26 -6.55 -0.04 1.78
C TRP A 26 -7.36 1.13 1.24
N THR A 27 -8.17 1.82 2.06
CA THR A 27 -8.91 3.02 1.63
C THR A 27 -8.00 4.25 1.47
N ARG A 28 -6.77 4.18 1.99
CA ARG A 28 -5.78 5.26 1.90
C ARG A 28 -4.92 5.19 0.64
N VAL A 29 -5.02 4.10 -0.12
CA VAL A 29 -4.29 3.94 -1.40
C VAL A 29 -4.97 4.83 -2.45
N PRO A 30 -4.29 5.83 -3.01
CA PRO A 30 -4.87 6.65 -4.07
C PRO A 30 -5.20 5.81 -5.31
N ALA A 31 -6.25 6.18 -6.03
CA ALA A 31 -6.62 5.49 -7.25
C ALA A 31 -5.52 5.66 -8.31
N PHE A 32 -5.09 4.57 -8.93
CA PHE A 32 -4.06 4.62 -9.97
C PHE A 32 -4.57 5.47 -11.15
N PRO A 33 -3.76 6.39 -11.70
CA PRO A 33 -4.26 7.30 -12.72
C PRO A 33 -4.58 6.60 -14.03
N THR A 34 -5.55 7.15 -14.76
CA THR A 34 -6.01 6.61 -16.05
C THR A 34 -5.44 7.34 -17.26
N THR A 35 -4.50 8.28 -17.03
CA THR A 35 -3.86 9.09 -18.07
C THR A 35 -2.42 8.64 -18.29
N CYS A 36 -1.84 9.00 -19.44
CA CYS A 36 -0.47 8.60 -19.80
C CYS A 36 0.62 9.58 -19.38
N TYR A 37 0.26 10.84 -19.11
CA TYR A 37 1.22 11.90 -18.86
C TYR A 37 1.07 12.48 -17.46
N THR A 38 2.17 12.72 -16.74
CA THR A 38 2.13 13.12 -15.32
C THR A 38 1.97 14.63 -15.09
N SER A 39 2.08 15.46 -16.12
CA SER A 39 1.94 16.92 -16.02
C SER A 39 0.53 17.28 -15.55
N GLY A 40 0.44 17.88 -14.36
CA GLY A 40 -0.84 18.25 -13.73
C GLY A 40 -1.57 17.08 -13.08
N ASP A 41 -0.95 15.90 -13.00
CA ASP A 41 -1.47 14.74 -12.27
C ASP A 41 -1.16 14.91 -10.77
N PRO A 42 -2.16 15.02 -9.88
CA PRO A 42 -1.93 15.16 -8.44
C PRO A 42 -1.47 13.86 -7.77
N PHE A 43 -1.46 12.74 -8.51
CA PHE A 43 -1.16 11.42 -7.98
C PHE A 43 0.19 11.28 -7.28
N PRO A 44 1.33 11.84 -7.75
CA PRO A 44 2.60 11.76 -7.04
C PRO A 44 2.51 12.29 -5.61
N GLU A 45 1.91 13.48 -5.45
CA GLU A 45 1.75 14.13 -4.15
C GLU A 45 0.79 13.34 -3.25
N GLN A 46 -0.31 12.83 -3.81
CA GLN A 46 -1.26 11.98 -3.08
C GLN A 46 -0.63 10.67 -2.62
N LEU A 47 0.18 10.04 -3.48
CA LEU A 47 0.85 8.77 -3.18
C LEU A 47 1.90 8.96 -2.09
N GLU A 48 2.77 9.96 -2.21
CA GLU A 48 3.79 10.24 -1.19
C GLU A 48 3.16 10.61 0.15
N ALA A 49 2.08 11.41 0.15
CA ALA A 49 1.33 11.72 1.37
C ALA A 49 0.71 10.45 1.99
N ALA A 50 0.14 9.56 1.18
CA ALA A 50 -0.43 8.30 1.65
C ALA A 50 0.64 7.34 2.20
N MET A 51 1.80 7.26 1.55
CA MET A 51 2.94 6.47 2.02
C MET A 51 3.47 6.98 3.36
N ALA A 52 3.68 8.29 3.49
CA ALA A 52 4.11 8.92 4.74
C ALA A 52 3.09 8.69 5.87
N ALA A 53 1.81 8.95 5.63
CA ALA A 53 0.75 8.77 6.61
C ALA A 53 0.62 7.30 7.05
N ASN A 54 0.82 6.35 6.15
CA ASN A 54 0.80 4.92 6.47
C ASN A 54 2.03 4.51 7.29
N GLN A 55 3.22 5.01 6.94
CA GLN A 55 4.44 4.74 7.70
C GLN A 55 4.36 5.30 9.13
N ASP A 56 3.84 6.51 9.29
CA ASP A 56 3.59 7.11 10.59
C ASP A 56 2.58 6.30 11.42
N ALA A 57 1.53 5.77 10.78
CA ALA A 57 0.56 4.91 11.44
C ALA A 57 1.16 3.58 11.89
N ILE A 58 2.02 2.96 11.07
CA ILE A 58 2.80 1.77 11.44
C ILE A 58 3.66 2.08 12.66
N GLY A 59 4.48 3.13 12.61
CA GLY A 59 5.39 3.47 13.71
C GLY A 59 4.67 3.73 15.04
N ARG A 60 3.54 4.45 15.01
CA ARG A 60 2.71 4.64 16.22
C ARG A 60 2.15 3.33 16.76
N GLN A 61 1.62 2.47 15.89
CA GLN A 61 1.03 1.20 16.33
C GLN A 61 2.09 0.22 16.83
N GLU A 62 3.26 0.17 16.20
CA GLU A 62 4.40 -0.62 16.67
C GLU A 62 4.83 -0.15 18.06
N GLN A 63 4.92 1.16 18.31
CA GLN A 63 5.22 1.70 19.64
C GLN A 63 4.20 1.27 20.69
N ILE A 64 2.90 1.33 20.38
CA ILE A 64 1.83 0.84 21.27
C ILE A 64 2.02 -0.65 21.56
N ASN A 65 2.15 -1.47 20.51
CA ASN A 65 2.31 -2.91 20.63
C ASN A 65 3.58 -3.30 21.42
N HIS A 66 4.69 -2.58 21.20
CA HIS A 66 5.92 -2.74 21.97
C HIS A 66 5.70 -2.40 23.45
N GLY A 67 5.05 -1.28 23.77
CA GLY A 67 4.74 -0.92 25.15
C GLY A 67 3.88 -1.96 25.87
N LEU A 68 2.91 -2.55 25.17
CA LEU A 68 2.09 -3.66 25.71
C LEU A 68 2.94 -4.92 25.95
N ASN A 69 3.82 -5.26 25.01
CA ASN A 69 4.72 -6.41 25.15
C ASN A 69 5.78 -6.20 26.24
N ASP A 70 6.25 -4.98 26.46
CA ASP A 70 7.20 -4.68 27.53
C ASP A 70 6.55 -4.79 28.91
N GLN A 71 5.28 -4.38 29.04
CA GLN A 71 4.49 -4.67 30.25
C GLN A 71 4.42 -6.17 30.53
N LEU A 72 4.16 -6.99 29.50
CA LEU A 72 4.13 -8.44 29.63
C LEU A 72 5.47 -9.00 30.09
N LYS A 73 6.58 -8.58 29.46
CA LYS A 73 7.94 -9.05 29.78
C LYS A 73 8.42 -8.62 31.16
N SER A 74 8.02 -7.42 31.61
CA SER A 74 8.38 -6.89 32.92
C SER A 74 7.55 -7.48 34.07
N MET A 75 6.50 -8.25 33.76
CA MET A 75 5.61 -8.79 34.77
C MET A 75 6.28 -9.90 35.57
N ASP A 76 6.18 -9.83 36.89
CA ASP A 76 6.62 -10.91 37.76
C ASP A 76 5.91 -12.23 37.42
N ARG A 77 6.66 -13.34 37.43
CA ARG A 77 6.13 -14.65 37.01
C ARG A 77 4.99 -15.13 37.90
N SER A 78 5.04 -14.87 39.21
CA SER A 78 3.96 -15.26 40.13
C SER A 78 2.69 -14.44 39.88
N ALA A 79 2.86 -13.13 39.59
CA ALA A 79 1.76 -12.26 39.20
C ALA A 79 1.14 -12.70 37.86
N MET A 80 1.97 -13.04 36.87
CA MET A 80 1.51 -13.56 35.58
C MET A 80 0.70 -14.84 35.74
N GLN A 81 1.19 -15.81 36.52
CA GLN A 81 0.47 -17.05 36.79
C GLN A 81 -0.89 -16.80 37.46
N SER A 82 -0.93 -15.90 38.47
CA SER A 82 -2.17 -15.54 39.14
C SER A 82 -3.20 -14.94 38.19
N LYS A 83 -2.78 -13.99 37.34
CA LYS A 83 -3.66 -13.36 36.34
C LYS A 83 -4.12 -14.34 35.26
N MET A 84 -3.25 -15.23 34.80
CA MET A 84 -3.62 -16.28 33.86
C MET A 84 -4.69 -17.21 34.45
N MET A 85 -4.56 -17.61 35.71
CA MET A 85 -5.58 -18.42 36.39
C MET A 85 -6.90 -17.67 36.53
N ALA A 86 -6.87 -16.37 36.87
CA ALA A 86 -8.07 -15.53 36.93
C ALA A 86 -8.73 -15.37 35.55
N TYR A 87 -7.93 -15.20 34.48
CA TYR A 87 -8.42 -15.16 33.11
C TYR A 87 -9.06 -16.49 32.71
N MET A 88 -8.44 -17.63 33.01
CA MET A 88 -9.00 -18.95 32.71
C MET A 88 -10.36 -19.18 33.40
N GLN A 89 -10.53 -18.71 34.64
CA GLN A 89 -11.80 -18.80 35.36
C GLN A 89 -12.87 -17.88 34.76
N LYS A 90 -12.49 -16.67 34.33
CA LYS A 90 -13.41 -15.66 33.78
C LYS A 90 -13.76 -15.91 32.31
N ASN A 91 -12.82 -16.44 31.53
CA ASN A 91 -12.91 -16.65 30.09
C ASN A 91 -12.34 -18.02 29.68
N PRO A 92 -12.99 -19.13 30.08
CA PRO A 92 -12.51 -20.48 29.76
C PRO A 92 -12.49 -20.75 28.25
N ALA A 93 -13.44 -20.21 27.49
CA ALA A 93 -13.50 -20.37 26.03
C ALA A 93 -12.31 -19.69 25.33
N GLY A 94 -11.97 -18.46 25.72
CA GLY A 94 -10.80 -17.76 25.19
C GLY A 94 -9.48 -18.47 25.53
N PHE A 95 -9.36 -18.99 26.76
CA PHE A 95 -8.19 -19.78 27.16
C PHE A 95 -8.09 -21.10 26.36
N GLN A 96 -9.20 -21.81 26.16
CA GLN A 96 -9.22 -23.03 25.35
C GLN A 96 -8.83 -22.75 23.89
N ALA A 97 -9.33 -21.67 23.29
CA ALA A 97 -8.96 -21.25 21.95
C ALA A 97 -7.46 -20.92 21.85
N TYR A 98 -6.90 -20.22 22.84
CA TYR A 98 -5.47 -19.97 22.92
C TYR A 98 -4.67 -21.27 23.01
N MET A 99 -5.07 -22.22 23.87
CA MET A 99 -4.39 -23.50 24.00
C MET A 99 -4.46 -24.33 22.71
N GLN A 100 -5.59 -24.31 22.01
CA GLN A 100 -5.73 -24.96 20.70
C GLN A 100 -4.82 -24.34 19.64
N ALA A 101 -4.74 -23.01 19.61
CA ALA A 101 -3.87 -22.29 18.69
C ALA A 101 -2.38 -22.48 19.03
N ALA A 102 -2.02 -22.46 20.32
CA ALA A 102 -0.66 -22.72 20.79
C ALA A 102 -0.22 -24.17 20.60
N ALA A 103 -1.17 -25.11 20.53
CA ALA A 103 -0.93 -26.50 20.19
C ALA A 103 -0.83 -26.75 18.68
N GLN A 104 -0.97 -25.71 17.82
CA GLN A 104 -0.70 -25.88 16.40
C GLN A 104 0.75 -26.32 16.18
N ASP A 105 0.92 -27.26 15.26
CA ASP A 105 2.23 -27.79 14.88
C ASP A 105 3.13 -26.64 14.39
N PRO A 106 4.28 -26.39 15.06
CA PRO A 106 5.24 -25.38 14.63
C PRO A 106 5.69 -25.54 13.17
N GLN A 107 5.67 -26.77 12.63
CA GLN A 107 5.98 -27.02 11.23
C GLN A 107 4.95 -26.40 10.28
N VAL A 108 3.67 -26.37 10.66
CA VAL A 108 2.61 -25.76 9.84
C VAL A 108 2.79 -24.24 9.76
N ALA A 109 3.09 -23.59 10.89
CA ALA A 109 3.36 -22.16 10.93
C ALA A 109 4.61 -21.79 10.10
N GLN A 110 5.68 -22.59 10.22
CA GLN A 110 6.89 -22.40 9.43
C GLN A 110 6.65 -22.61 7.92
N ALA A 111 5.91 -23.65 7.54
CA ALA A 111 5.55 -23.90 6.14
C ALA A 111 4.70 -22.77 5.55
N ALA A 112 3.74 -22.22 6.32
CA ALA A 112 2.93 -21.08 5.89
C ALA A 112 3.79 -19.82 5.65
N LYS A 113 4.76 -19.56 6.54
CA LYS A 113 5.73 -18.47 6.39
C LYS A 113 6.58 -18.64 5.14
N GLU A 114 7.12 -19.84 4.91
CA GLU A 114 7.93 -20.15 3.72
C GLU A 114 7.12 -20.01 2.43
N ALA A 115 5.88 -20.50 2.42
CA ALA A 115 4.97 -20.35 1.28
C ALA A 115 4.67 -18.87 0.99
N HIS A 116 4.48 -18.05 2.02
CA HIS A 116 4.32 -16.61 1.85
C HIS A 116 5.58 -15.94 1.27
N LEU A 117 6.76 -16.24 1.81
CA LEU A 117 8.02 -15.70 1.29
C LEU A 117 8.27 -16.10 -0.16
N ALA A 118 8.01 -17.37 -0.50
CA ALA A 118 8.10 -17.86 -1.88
C ALA A 118 7.11 -17.12 -2.80
N ARG A 119 5.88 -16.88 -2.32
CA ARG A 119 4.87 -16.15 -3.07
C ARG A 119 5.25 -14.69 -3.29
N MET A 120 5.80 -14.02 -2.28
CA MET A 120 6.30 -12.64 -2.38
C MET A 120 7.44 -12.53 -3.38
N LYS A 121 8.37 -13.49 -3.39
CA LYS A 121 9.42 -13.58 -4.40
C LYS A 121 8.84 -13.76 -5.81
N GLY A 122 7.80 -14.60 -5.94
CA GLY A 122 7.09 -14.80 -7.21
C GLY A 122 6.44 -13.52 -7.73
N PHE A 123 5.84 -12.70 -6.85
CA PHE A 123 5.30 -11.39 -7.25
C PHE A 123 6.39 -10.43 -7.71
N GLN A 124 7.54 -10.39 -7.03
CA GLN A 124 8.66 -9.55 -7.48
C GLN A 124 9.13 -9.97 -8.87
N GLN A 125 9.31 -11.28 -9.10
CA GLN A 125 9.71 -11.82 -10.41
C GLN A 125 8.69 -11.50 -11.51
N GLU A 126 7.40 -11.59 -11.20
CA GLU A 126 6.32 -11.21 -12.13
C GLU A 126 6.38 -9.73 -12.48
N PHE A 127 6.57 -8.86 -11.48
CA PHE A 127 6.72 -7.42 -11.69
C PHE A 127 7.95 -7.09 -12.54
N ASP A 128 9.10 -7.67 -12.22
CA ASP A 128 10.35 -7.49 -12.96
C ASP A 128 10.20 -7.99 -14.42
N GLY A 129 9.46 -9.07 -14.63
CA GLY A 129 9.12 -9.58 -15.96
C GLY A 129 8.25 -8.62 -16.75
N ILE A 130 7.22 -8.04 -16.14
CA ILE A 130 6.38 -7.00 -16.77
C ILE A 130 7.24 -5.78 -17.15
N LEU A 131 8.09 -5.32 -16.23
CA LEU A 131 9.00 -4.20 -16.48
C LEU A 131 9.97 -4.48 -17.64
N ALA A 132 10.56 -5.68 -17.67
CA ALA A 132 11.44 -6.09 -18.77
C ALA A 132 10.71 -6.11 -20.12
N ASN A 133 9.48 -6.64 -20.15
CA ASN A 133 8.66 -6.68 -21.37
C ASN A 133 8.22 -5.28 -21.82
N TYR A 134 7.89 -4.39 -20.89
CA TYR A 134 7.60 -2.98 -21.18
C TYR A 134 8.81 -2.29 -21.81
N ASN A 135 9.99 -2.43 -21.21
CA ASN A 135 11.24 -1.85 -21.73
C ASN A 135 11.59 -2.42 -23.11
N ALA A 136 11.38 -3.72 -23.33
CA ALA A 136 11.54 -4.33 -24.65
C ALA A 136 10.55 -3.72 -25.66
N ALA A 137 9.29 -3.52 -25.30
CA ALA A 137 8.28 -2.93 -26.16
C ALA A 137 8.59 -1.46 -26.51
N LEU A 138 9.11 -0.67 -25.56
CA LEU A 138 9.64 0.67 -25.82
C LEU A 138 10.77 0.61 -26.85
N LYS A 139 11.75 -0.27 -26.64
CA LYS A 139 12.90 -0.41 -27.53
C LYS A 139 12.53 -0.85 -28.94
N THR A 140 11.57 -1.76 -29.09
CA THR A 140 11.18 -2.26 -30.42
C THR A 140 10.24 -1.32 -31.16
N THR A 141 9.43 -0.54 -30.43
CA THR A 141 8.31 0.19 -31.02
C THR A 141 8.51 1.70 -30.96
N LEU A 142 8.96 2.23 -29.83
CA LEU A 142 9.08 3.66 -29.61
C LEU A 142 10.45 4.19 -30.06
N ASP A 143 11.55 3.49 -29.76
CA ASP A 143 12.90 3.97 -30.11
C ASP A 143 13.09 4.23 -31.61
N PRO A 144 12.60 3.38 -32.54
CA PRO A 144 12.71 3.67 -33.97
C PRO A 144 11.91 4.91 -34.38
N VAL A 145 10.73 5.11 -33.78
CA VAL A 145 9.89 6.29 -34.03
C VAL A 145 10.53 7.55 -33.45
N PHE A 146 11.18 7.44 -32.30
CA PHE A 146 11.94 8.53 -31.69
C PHE A 146 13.15 8.92 -32.54
N ALA A 147 13.92 7.95 -33.03
CA ALA A 147 15.05 8.19 -33.90
C ALA A 147 14.64 8.86 -35.22
N ASP A 148 13.53 8.42 -35.83
CA ASP A 148 12.98 9.08 -37.03
C ASP A 148 12.48 10.50 -36.71
N MET A 149 11.80 10.69 -35.58
CA MET A 149 11.39 12.01 -35.12
C MET A 149 12.59 12.96 -34.98
N LEU A 150 13.65 12.54 -34.28
CA LEU A 150 14.88 13.34 -34.13
C LEU A 150 15.50 13.68 -35.49
N ARG A 151 15.56 12.73 -36.43
CA ARG A 151 16.08 12.95 -37.78
C ARG A 151 15.25 13.97 -38.55
N VAL A 152 13.92 13.92 -38.45
CA VAL A 152 13.01 14.84 -39.16
C VAL A 152 13.02 16.23 -38.52
N THR A 153 13.10 16.33 -37.20
CA THR A 153 13.08 17.59 -36.45
C THR A 153 14.45 18.24 -36.30
N ASP A 154 15.52 17.62 -36.79
CA ASP A 154 16.85 18.23 -36.85
C ASP A 154 16.81 19.58 -37.61
N ALA A 155 17.54 20.58 -37.15
CA ALA A 155 17.59 21.89 -37.79
C ALA A 155 18.23 21.84 -39.20
N ALA A 156 19.12 20.88 -39.44
CA ALA A 156 19.73 20.62 -40.74
C ALA A 156 18.82 19.81 -41.68
N SER A 157 17.68 19.32 -41.19
CA SER A 157 16.68 18.63 -42.02
C SER A 157 15.93 19.63 -42.91
N ASN A 158 15.80 19.30 -44.19
CA ASN A 158 14.94 20.04 -45.14
C ASN A 158 13.44 19.73 -44.97
N ALA A 159 13.05 19.05 -43.89
CA ALA A 159 11.65 18.74 -43.59
C ALA A 159 10.84 20.00 -43.31
N SER A 160 9.66 20.06 -43.93
CA SER A 160 8.64 21.07 -43.69
C SER A 160 8.10 21.03 -42.26
N ASN A 161 7.48 22.12 -41.82
CA ASN A 161 6.81 22.18 -40.51
C ASN A 161 5.71 21.11 -40.38
N ALA A 162 5.04 20.76 -41.49
CA ALA A 162 4.04 19.71 -41.50
C ALA A 162 4.65 18.32 -41.24
N GLU A 163 5.81 18.02 -41.83
CA GLU A 163 6.53 16.76 -41.60
C GLU A 163 7.06 16.66 -40.17
N ARG A 164 7.59 17.76 -39.62
CA ARG A 164 8.03 17.85 -38.22
C ARG A 164 6.88 17.58 -37.26
N ALA A 165 5.75 18.26 -37.46
CA ALA A 165 4.55 18.06 -36.64
C ALA A 165 4.01 16.63 -36.75
N ALA A 166 4.02 16.03 -37.96
CA ALA A 166 3.60 14.66 -38.17
C ALA A 166 4.51 13.66 -37.43
N ALA A 167 5.82 13.87 -37.43
CA ALA A 167 6.77 13.00 -36.72
C ALA A 167 6.58 13.06 -35.18
N VAL A 168 6.39 14.26 -34.63
CA VAL A 168 6.07 14.45 -33.20
C VAL A 168 4.73 13.78 -32.84
N SER A 169 3.70 13.96 -33.68
CA SER A 169 2.40 13.32 -33.49
C SER A 169 2.48 11.78 -33.52
N LYS A 170 3.29 11.23 -34.44
CA LYS A 170 3.55 9.79 -34.52
C LYS A 170 4.24 9.26 -33.27
N TYR A 171 5.23 9.99 -32.73
CA TYR A 171 5.85 9.63 -31.46
C TYR A 171 4.85 9.61 -30.31
N ASN A 172 4.11 10.71 -30.11
CA ASN A 172 3.15 10.84 -29.02
C ASN A 172 2.04 9.77 -29.08
N SER A 173 1.52 9.48 -30.28
CA SER A 173 0.51 8.44 -30.46
C SER A 173 1.06 7.03 -30.21
N THR A 174 2.29 6.74 -30.66
CA THR A 174 2.97 5.46 -30.39
C THR A 174 3.21 5.27 -28.90
N TYR A 175 3.73 6.29 -28.21
CA TYR A 175 3.90 6.27 -26.77
C TYR A 175 2.57 6.07 -26.04
N ASN A 176 1.53 6.82 -26.43
CA ASN A 176 0.22 6.71 -25.80
C ASN A 176 -0.37 5.30 -25.94
N ALA A 177 -0.20 4.64 -27.09
CA ALA A 177 -0.64 3.25 -27.28
C ALA A 177 0.10 2.28 -26.33
N LEU A 178 1.42 2.41 -26.19
CA LEU A 178 2.21 1.60 -25.27
C LEU A 178 1.80 1.87 -23.82
N CYS A 179 1.72 3.12 -23.41
CA CYS A 179 1.30 3.48 -22.06
C CYS A 179 -0.10 2.94 -21.74
N LEU A 180 -1.07 3.07 -22.66
CA LEU A 180 -2.42 2.58 -22.44
C LEU A 180 -2.44 1.07 -22.20
N LYS A 181 -1.68 0.32 -23.00
CA LYS A 181 -1.53 -1.13 -22.83
C LYS A 181 -0.91 -1.46 -21.47
N TRP A 182 0.34 -1.03 -21.25
CA TRP A 182 1.14 -1.53 -20.14
C TRP A 182 0.75 -0.92 -18.80
N ILE A 183 0.55 0.41 -18.76
CA ILE A 183 0.44 1.18 -17.52
C ILE A 183 -1.02 1.42 -17.13
N VAL A 184 -1.88 1.76 -18.09
CA VAL A 184 -3.26 2.20 -17.76
C VAL A 184 -4.28 1.08 -17.72
N ARG A 185 -4.19 0.06 -18.61
CA ARG A 185 -5.29 -0.90 -18.81
C ARG A 185 -4.96 -2.36 -18.54
N GLU A 186 -3.76 -2.83 -18.89
CA GLU A 186 -3.48 -4.27 -18.93
C GLU A 186 -2.45 -4.67 -17.87
N ASP A 187 -1.17 -4.79 -18.24
CA ASP A 187 -0.19 -5.57 -17.48
C ASP A 187 0.04 -5.08 -16.04
N PHE A 188 0.42 -3.81 -15.83
CA PHE A 188 0.65 -3.28 -14.47
C PHE A 188 -0.65 -3.25 -13.63
N PRO A 189 -1.80 -2.75 -14.13
CA PRO A 189 -3.06 -2.81 -13.38
C PRO A 189 -3.50 -4.23 -13.01
N ALA A 190 -3.32 -5.20 -13.90
CA ALA A 190 -3.63 -6.60 -13.63
C ALA A 190 -2.73 -7.16 -12.52
N PHE A 191 -1.44 -6.89 -12.57
CA PHE A 191 -0.49 -7.25 -11.51
C PHE A 191 -0.88 -6.62 -10.16
N LEU A 192 -1.13 -5.31 -10.14
CA LEU A 192 -1.51 -4.58 -8.92
C LEU A 192 -2.79 -5.14 -8.29
N THR A 193 -3.78 -5.47 -9.12
CA THR A 193 -5.03 -6.11 -8.70
C THR A 193 -4.78 -7.50 -8.12
N LYS A 194 -3.97 -8.32 -8.79
CA LYS A 194 -3.59 -9.67 -8.34
C LYS A 194 -2.83 -9.64 -7.02
N PHE A 195 -1.87 -8.73 -6.87
CA PHE A 195 -1.10 -8.54 -5.65
C PHE A 195 -2.01 -8.15 -4.48
N LYS A 196 -2.85 -7.12 -4.66
CA LYS A 196 -3.84 -6.71 -3.64
C LYS A 196 -4.79 -7.86 -3.29
N GLY A 197 -5.28 -8.59 -4.29
CA GLY A 197 -6.17 -9.74 -4.10
C GLY A 197 -5.53 -10.84 -3.25
N TYR A 198 -4.24 -11.14 -3.47
CA TYR A 198 -3.51 -12.07 -2.61
C TYR A 198 -3.33 -11.54 -1.19
N MET A 199 -2.93 -10.27 -1.03
CA MET A 199 -2.69 -9.70 0.30
C MET A 199 -3.98 -9.71 1.14
N VAL A 200 -5.10 -9.27 0.57
CA VAL A 200 -6.39 -9.19 1.25
C VAL A 200 -7.05 -10.56 1.42
N GLY A 201 -7.02 -11.41 0.39
CA GLY A 201 -7.79 -12.66 0.36
C GLY A 201 -7.06 -13.87 0.94
N ILE A 202 -5.73 -13.84 1.04
CA ILE A 202 -4.93 -14.99 1.46
C ILE A 202 -3.98 -14.64 2.60
N TYR A 203 -3.13 -13.62 2.43
CA TYR A 203 -2.07 -13.34 3.39
C TYR A 203 -2.60 -12.80 4.72
N LEU A 204 -3.35 -11.70 4.71
CA LEU A 204 -3.86 -11.10 5.95
C LEU A 204 -4.73 -12.08 6.76
N PRO A 205 -5.69 -12.82 6.17
CA PRO A 205 -6.44 -13.84 6.90
C PRO A 205 -5.57 -14.93 7.51
N SER A 206 -4.45 -15.30 6.87
CA SER A 206 -3.53 -16.30 7.42
C SER A 206 -2.84 -15.85 8.71
N LEU A 207 -2.84 -14.55 9.01
CA LEU A 207 -2.24 -13.96 10.21
C LEU A 207 -3.26 -13.71 11.34
N ASP A 208 -4.56 -13.88 11.09
CA ASP A 208 -5.61 -13.63 12.09
C ASP A 208 -5.41 -14.52 13.33
N GLY A 209 -5.00 -15.77 13.14
CA GLY A 209 -4.71 -16.71 14.23
C GLY A 209 -3.56 -16.23 15.11
N GLN A 210 -2.43 -15.84 14.51
CA GLN A 210 -1.29 -15.31 15.25
C GLN A 210 -1.65 -14.02 16.00
N THR A 211 -2.33 -13.09 15.33
CA THR A 211 -2.77 -11.83 15.93
C THR A 211 -3.68 -12.06 17.13
N ALA A 212 -4.64 -12.99 17.01
CA ALA A 212 -5.54 -13.36 18.09
C ALA A 212 -4.79 -13.99 19.27
N MET A 213 -3.79 -14.83 19.01
CA MET A 213 -2.94 -15.42 20.04
C MET A 213 -2.15 -14.35 20.82
N GLU A 214 -1.50 -13.43 20.11
CA GLU A 214 -0.72 -12.34 20.71
C GLU A 214 -1.60 -11.45 21.60
N LYS A 215 -2.77 -11.06 21.10
CA LYS A 215 -3.75 -10.29 21.87
C LYS A 215 -4.23 -11.06 23.11
N THR A 216 -4.56 -12.34 22.94
CA THR A 216 -5.03 -13.18 24.06
C THR A 216 -3.94 -13.36 25.12
N ALA A 217 -2.67 -13.48 24.73
CA ALA A 217 -1.55 -13.55 25.67
C ALA A 217 -1.43 -12.30 26.56
N LEU A 218 -1.60 -11.11 25.97
CA LEU A 218 -1.64 -9.85 26.71
C LEU A 218 -2.84 -9.80 27.67
N GLU A 219 -4.02 -10.22 27.21
CA GLU A 219 -5.25 -10.25 28.03
C GLU A 219 -5.16 -11.25 29.20
N MET A 220 -4.52 -12.40 29.00
CA MET A 220 -4.24 -13.38 30.07
C MET A 220 -3.33 -12.79 31.15
N ALA A 221 -2.40 -11.91 30.77
CA ALA A 221 -1.59 -11.14 31.70
C ALA A 221 -2.32 -9.93 32.30
N GLY A 222 -3.62 -9.78 32.04
CA GLY A 222 -4.45 -8.67 32.50
C GLY A 222 -3.96 -7.30 32.00
N ILE A 223 -3.34 -7.26 30.82
CA ILE A 223 -2.93 -6.02 30.14
C ILE A 223 -4.13 -5.53 29.33
N ASN A 224 -4.38 -4.22 29.33
CA ASN A 224 -5.44 -3.64 28.53
C ASN A 224 -5.05 -3.61 27.05
N THR A 225 -5.75 -4.38 26.22
CA THR A 225 -5.51 -4.51 24.77
C THR A 225 -6.43 -3.64 23.92
N SER A 226 -7.13 -2.66 24.51
CA SER A 226 -8.06 -1.78 23.76
C SER A 226 -7.39 -1.04 22.59
N GLU A 227 -6.09 -0.76 22.71
CA GLU A 227 -5.30 -0.07 21.69
C GLU A 227 -4.43 -1.02 20.84
N TYR A 228 -4.45 -2.33 21.12
CA TYR A 228 -3.69 -3.31 20.34
C TYR A 228 -4.29 -3.45 18.94
N GLN A 229 -3.44 -3.34 17.91
CA GLN A 229 -3.79 -3.65 16.51
C GLN A 229 -2.58 -4.25 15.80
N PRO A 230 -2.75 -5.27 14.94
CA PRO A 230 -1.67 -5.75 14.07
C PRO A 230 -1.29 -4.69 13.03
N THR A 231 -0.03 -4.72 12.59
CA THR A 231 0.50 -3.79 11.56
C THR A 231 0.52 -4.39 10.17
N ASP A 232 0.21 -5.68 10.02
CA ASP A 232 0.37 -6.44 8.78
C ASP A 232 -0.44 -5.85 7.61
N ALA A 233 -1.66 -5.37 7.88
CA ALA A 233 -2.48 -4.72 6.86
C ALA A 233 -1.87 -3.40 6.37
N MET A 234 -1.25 -2.62 7.27
CA MET A 234 -0.55 -1.38 6.90
C MET A 234 0.74 -1.68 6.14
N GLN A 235 1.49 -2.72 6.54
CA GLN A 235 2.69 -3.17 5.83
C GLN A 235 2.34 -3.72 4.43
N ALA A 236 1.20 -4.41 4.29
CA ALA A 236 0.70 -4.88 3.00
C ALA A 236 0.39 -3.71 2.05
N VAL A 237 -0.24 -2.66 2.58
CA VAL A 237 -0.53 -1.41 1.86
C VAL A 237 0.76 -0.70 1.45
N ALA A 238 1.77 -0.62 2.34
CA ALA A 238 3.07 -0.04 2.01
C ALA A 238 3.72 -0.74 0.81
N ARG A 239 3.79 -2.08 0.82
CA ARG A 239 4.34 -2.85 -0.31
C ARG A 239 3.55 -2.67 -1.60
N HIS A 240 2.23 -2.54 -1.52
CA HIS A 240 1.42 -2.26 -2.71
C HIS A 240 1.72 -0.87 -3.29
N MET A 241 1.84 0.15 -2.42
CA MET A 241 2.18 1.51 -2.84
C MET A 241 3.58 1.60 -3.49
N GLU A 242 4.52 0.75 -3.10
CA GLU A 242 5.82 0.63 -3.75
C GLU A 242 5.71 0.18 -5.22
N TYR A 243 4.93 -0.87 -5.50
CA TYR A 243 4.68 -1.31 -6.88
C TYR A 243 3.91 -0.26 -7.70
N VAL A 244 2.94 0.40 -7.06
CA VAL A 244 2.19 1.50 -7.66
C VAL A 244 3.13 2.65 -8.04
N ARG A 245 4.02 3.07 -7.15
CA ARG A 245 5.02 4.12 -7.40
C ARG A 245 5.92 3.74 -8.57
N ALA A 246 6.43 2.51 -8.57
CA ALA A 246 7.29 2.01 -9.64
C ALA A 246 6.59 2.01 -11.00
N ALA A 247 5.34 1.52 -11.08
CA ALA A 247 4.55 1.54 -12.32
C ALA A 247 4.22 2.97 -12.79
N PHE A 248 3.86 3.86 -11.86
CA PHE A 248 3.58 5.26 -12.17
C PHE A 248 4.83 5.98 -12.73
N GLY A 249 6.01 5.71 -12.16
CA GLY A 249 7.28 6.32 -12.56
C GLY A 249 7.71 6.04 -14.00
N LEU A 250 7.06 5.10 -14.69
CA LEU A 250 7.29 4.79 -16.11
C LEU A 250 6.60 5.78 -17.06
N ARG A 251 5.77 6.68 -16.54
CA ARG A 251 5.03 7.66 -17.34
C ARG A 251 5.89 8.87 -17.74
N GLN A 252 5.61 9.41 -18.92
CA GLN A 252 6.23 10.64 -19.40
C GLN A 252 5.59 11.86 -18.73
N ALA A 253 6.36 12.95 -18.58
CA ALA A 253 5.83 14.17 -17.99
C ALA A 253 4.72 14.79 -18.84
N LYS A 254 4.96 14.99 -20.13
CA LYS A 254 4.02 15.64 -21.06
C LYS A 254 4.23 15.10 -22.48
N PRO A 255 3.23 15.21 -23.36
CA PRO A 255 3.45 14.97 -24.78
C PRO A 255 4.52 15.92 -25.31
N LEU A 256 5.28 15.47 -26.31
CA LEU A 256 6.20 16.34 -27.02
C LEU A 256 5.41 17.38 -27.83
N GLY A 257 5.79 18.65 -27.72
CA GLY A 257 5.19 19.75 -28.50
C GLY A 257 5.80 19.85 -29.90
N PRO A 258 5.11 20.51 -30.85
CA PRO A 258 5.75 20.91 -32.10
C PRO A 258 6.87 21.92 -31.77
N SER A 259 8.07 21.66 -32.29
CA SER A 259 9.21 22.58 -32.27
C SER A 259 9.07 23.65 -33.33
#